data_AF-A0A503DME4-F1
#
_entry.id   AF-A0A503DME4-F1
#
_cell.length_a   1.000
_cell.length_b   1.000
_cell.length_c   1.000
_cell.angle_alpha   90.00
_cell.angle_beta   90.00
_cell.angle_gamma   90.00
#
_symmetry.space_group_name_H-M   'P 1'
#
loop_
_entity.id
_entity.type
_entity.pdbx_description
1 polymer ?
#
loop_
_entity_poly.entity_id
_entity_poly.type
_entity_poly.pdbx_seq_one_letter_code
_entity_poly.pdbx_strand_id
1 'polypeptide(L)'
;MEHQGRAGTNGEPLSSAAMALYYFDFDDNGTISPDGEGTECRPAVVKYEAIKALAEMTKDALPDGDHHKLAIVVRDEGGDLALRASIVFHVEEERDSFSSRSSPDSHA
;
A
#
# COMPACT_ATOMS: atom_id res chain seq x y z
N MET A 1 42.93 -47.28 18.11
CA MET A 1 43.25 -46.30 17.05
C MET A 1 42.08 -46.29 16.09
N GLU A 2 41.01 -45.55 16.41
CA GLU A 2 39.98 -45.19 15.44
C GLU A 2 39.51 -43.77 15.80
N HIS A 3 40.14 -42.84 15.07
CA HIS A 3 39.76 -41.47 14.72
C HIS A 3 38.69 -40.75 15.57
N GLN A 4 39.15 -39.80 16.38
CA GLN A 4 38.46 -38.54 16.58
C GLN A 4 38.34 -37.80 15.24
N GLY A 5 37.19 -37.20 14.97
CA GLY A 5 37.03 -36.28 13.85
C GLY A 5 35.67 -35.60 13.80
N ARG A 6 35.62 -34.38 14.39
CA ARG A 6 34.96 -33.15 13.85
C ARG A 6 33.44 -33.21 13.62
N ALA A 7 32.66 -32.15 13.67
CA ALA A 7 32.76 -30.74 14.05
C ALA A 7 31.34 -30.20 13.79
N GLY A 8 30.95 -29.10 14.42
CA GLY A 8 29.75 -28.37 14.05
C GLY A 8 28.71 -28.33 15.16
N THR A 9 29.05 -27.61 16.22
CA THR A 9 28.09 -26.68 16.79
C THR A 9 27.47 -25.87 15.65
N ASN A 10 26.19 -26.03 15.38
CA ASN A 10 25.38 -24.93 14.87
C ASN A 10 24.02 -25.10 15.54
N GLY A 11 23.85 -24.39 16.65
CA GLY A 11 22.53 -24.01 17.07
C GLY A 11 21.92 -23.25 15.91
N GLU A 12 20.98 -23.86 15.21
CA GLU A 12 19.95 -23.11 14.54
C GLU A 12 18.90 -22.88 15.61
N PRO A 13 18.95 -21.76 16.38
CA PRO A 13 17.75 -21.41 17.07
C PRO A 13 16.74 -21.09 15.96
N LEU A 14 15.61 -21.76 16.01
CA LEU A 14 14.35 -21.29 15.43
C LEU A 14 14.04 -19.93 16.07
N SER A 15 14.79 -18.88 15.73
CA SER A 15 14.81 -17.61 16.46
C SER A 15 15.45 -16.51 15.62
N SER A 16 14.70 -15.99 14.67
CA SER A 16 14.36 -14.57 14.68
C SER A 16 13.33 -14.39 13.60
N ALA A 17 12.38 -13.50 13.84
CA ALA A 17 11.72 -12.81 12.75
C ALA A 17 12.82 -12.10 11.93
N ALA A 18 13.39 -12.81 10.96
CA ALA A 18 14.48 -12.33 10.12
C ALA A 18 13.98 -11.07 9.43
N MET A 19 14.74 -10.00 9.63
CA MET A 19 14.56 -8.78 8.88
C MET A 19 14.80 -9.13 7.40
N ALA A 20 13.89 -8.72 6.53
CA ALA A 20 14.05 -8.86 5.08
C ALA A 20 13.85 -7.48 4.45
N LEU A 21 14.48 -7.27 3.29
CA LEU A 21 14.36 -6.02 2.56
C LEU A 21 13.09 -6.05 1.72
N TYR A 22 12.22 -5.06 1.90
CA TYR A 22 10.99 -4.93 1.15
C TYR A 22 10.97 -3.61 0.40
N TYR A 23 10.61 -3.64 -0.88
CA TYR A 23 10.47 -2.46 -1.73
C TYR A 23 9.00 -2.08 -1.82
N PHE A 24 8.65 -0.85 -1.47
CA PHE A 24 7.26 -0.37 -1.42
C PHE A 24 6.96 0.49 -2.65
N ASP A 25 6.62 -0.12 -3.78
CA ASP A 25 6.27 0.63 -4.97
C ASP A 25 4.89 1.27 -4.82
N PHE A 26 4.81 2.53 -5.16
CA PHE A 26 3.59 3.34 -5.08
C PHE A 26 2.93 3.41 -6.45
N ASP A 27 1.64 3.13 -6.55
CA ASP A 27 0.83 3.25 -7.77
C ASP A 27 -0.22 4.34 -7.53
N ASP A 28 -0.03 5.49 -8.17
CA ASP A 28 -0.96 6.62 -8.12
C ASP A 28 -1.69 6.74 -9.45
N ASN A 29 -2.97 6.37 -9.47
CA ASN A 29 -3.83 6.38 -10.64
C ASN A 29 -3.22 5.70 -11.90
N GLY A 30 -2.42 4.65 -11.70
CA GLY A 30 -1.71 3.93 -12.76
C GLY A 30 -0.27 4.42 -13.03
N THR A 31 0.18 5.47 -12.34
CA THR A 31 1.57 5.92 -12.34
C THR A 31 2.34 5.18 -11.25
N ILE A 32 3.18 4.23 -11.65
CA ILE A 32 4.01 3.48 -10.71
C ILE A 32 5.30 4.26 -10.44
N SER A 33 5.50 4.60 -9.17
CA SER A 33 6.73 5.16 -8.60
C SER A 33 7.44 4.07 -7.81
N PRO A 34 8.49 3.45 -8.38
CA PRO A 34 9.19 2.36 -7.72
C PRO A 34 10.04 2.87 -6.55
N ASP A 35 10.04 2.12 -5.45
CA ASP A 35 10.91 2.40 -4.32
C ASP A 35 12.28 1.74 -4.53
N GLY A 36 13.33 2.56 -4.57
CA GLY A 36 14.71 2.12 -4.84
C GLY A 36 15.55 1.90 -3.59
N GLU A 37 15.12 2.44 -2.43
CA GLU A 37 15.84 2.29 -1.16
C GLU A 37 15.46 0.97 -0.49
N GLY A 38 14.18 0.63 -0.48
CA GLY A 38 13.67 -0.52 0.26
C GLY A 38 13.73 -0.29 1.77
N THR A 39 12.83 -0.94 2.51
CA THR A 39 12.81 -0.90 3.97
C THR A 39 13.13 -2.29 4.53
N GLU A 40 14.19 -2.38 5.32
CA GLU A 40 14.52 -3.59 6.06
C GLU A 40 13.56 -3.73 7.25
N CYS A 41 12.69 -4.74 7.22
CA CYS A 41 11.65 -4.93 8.21
C CYS A 41 11.25 -6.39 8.35
N ARG A 42 10.50 -6.70 9.42
CA ARG A 42 9.91 -8.04 9.60
C ARG A 42 8.68 -8.19 8.70
N PRO A 43 8.40 -9.37 8.13
CA PRO A 43 7.20 -9.61 7.31
C PRO A 43 5.90 -9.26 8.04
N ALA A 44 5.86 -9.45 9.36
CA ALA A 44 4.71 -9.12 10.18
C ALA A 44 4.40 -7.62 10.27
N VAL A 45 5.41 -6.75 10.14
CA VAL A 45 5.23 -5.28 10.18
C VAL A 45 5.04 -4.68 8.79
N VAL A 46 5.53 -5.34 7.74
CA VAL A 46 5.39 -4.89 6.34
C VAL A 46 3.94 -4.59 5.98
N LYS A 47 3.00 -5.47 6.36
CA LYS A 47 1.57 -5.24 6.11
C LYS A 47 1.07 -3.98 6.81
N TYR A 48 1.48 -3.74 8.05
CA TYR A 48 1.05 -2.58 8.81
C TYR A 48 1.63 -1.29 8.21
N GLU A 49 2.92 -1.30 7.86
CA GLU A 49 3.59 -0.14 7.26
C GLU A 49 3.02 0.18 5.87
N ALA A 50 2.74 -0.84 5.04
CA ALA A 50 2.07 -0.66 3.75
C ALA A 50 0.68 -0.03 3.91
N ILE A 51 -0.13 -0.48 4.88
CA ILE A 51 -1.46 0.09 5.12
C ILE A 51 -1.34 1.54 5.61
N LYS A 52 -0.40 1.81 6.52
CA LYS A 52 -0.17 3.15 7.06
C LYS A 52 0.30 4.12 5.98
N ALA A 53 1.27 3.72 5.15
CA ALA A 53 1.75 4.50 4.02
C ALA A 53 0.63 4.78 3.02
N LEU A 54 -0.18 3.76 2.68
CA LEU A 54 -1.32 3.93 1.78
C LEU A 54 -2.35 4.91 2.34
N ALA A 55 -2.62 4.85 3.66
CA ALA A 55 -3.55 5.77 4.31
C ALA A 55 -3.03 7.21 4.31
N GLU A 56 -1.74 7.44 4.55
CA GLU A 56 -1.14 8.77 4.48
C GLU A 56 -1.21 9.34 3.07
N MET A 57 -0.87 8.56 2.03
CA MET A 57 -1.03 8.99 0.64
C MET A 57 -2.48 9.29 0.28
N THR A 58 -3.41 8.46 0.76
CA THR A 58 -4.84 8.66 0.50
C THR A 58 -5.32 9.98 1.09
N LYS A 59 -4.85 10.37 2.28
CA LYS A 59 -5.21 11.67 2.88
C LYS A 59 -4.75 12.85 2.03
N ASP A 60 -3.58 12.73 1.40
CA ASP A 60 -2.99 13.80 0.58
C ASP A 60 -3.64 13.85 -0.82
N ALA A 61 -4.02 12.70 -1.38
CA ALA A 61 -4.56 12.59 -2.74
C ALA A 61 -6.09 12.78 -2.84
N LEU A 62 -6.86 12.45 -1.80
CA LEU A 62 -8.32 12.68 -1.78
C LEU A 62 -8.78 14.14 -2.02
N PRO A 63 -8.08 15.21 -1.56
CA PRO A 63 -8.51 16.58 -1.85
C PRO A 63 -8.44 16.98 -3.33
N ASP A 64 -7.76 16.22 -4.21
CA ASP A 64 -7.61 16.53 -5.64
C ASP A 64 -8.81 16.14 -6.53
N GLY A 65 -9.81 15.43 -5.99
CA GLY A 65 -11.13 15.28 -6.62
C GLY A 65 -11.68 13.86 -6.73
N ASP A 66 -12.68 13.70 -7.61
CA ASP A 66 -13.44 12.47 -7.79
C ASP A 66 -12.66 11.45 -8.63
N HIS A 67 -12.67 10.18 -8.21
CA HIS A 67 -11.99 9.04 -8.84
C HIS A 67 -10.47 8.99 -8.63
N HIS A 68 -10.03 8.43 -7.52
CA HIS A 68 -8.60 8.16 -7.28
C HIS A 68 -8.38 6.68 -6.93
N LYS A 69 -7.44 6.06 -7.64
CA LYS A 69 -6.95 4.71 -7.34
C LYS A 69 -5.54 4.81 -6.81
N LEU A 70 -5.34 4.36 -5.58
CA LEU A 70 -4.04 4.31 -4.93
C LEU A 70 -3.72 2.86 -4.60
N ALA A 71 -2.50 2.43 -4.90
CA ALA A 71 -2.03 1.13 -4.46
C ALA A 71 -0.57 1.19 -4.00
N ILE A 72 -0.24 0.30 -3.08
CA ILE A 72 1.12 -0.02 -2.68
C ILE A 72 1.38 -1.47 -3.02
N VAL A 73 2.43 -1.69 -3.80
CA VAL A 73 2.92 -2.99 -4.23
C VAL A 73 4.23 -3.22 -3.49
N VAL A 74 4.24 -4.18 -2.59
CA VAL A 74 5.42 -4.55 -1.83
C VAL A 74 6.10 -5.74 -2.50
N ARG A 75 7.37 -5.56 -2.89
CA ARG A 75 8.24 -6.62 -3.39
C ARG A 75 9.23 -7.05 -2.31
N ASP A 76 9.54 -8.33 -2.27
CA ASP A 76 10.60 -8.91 -1.46
C ASP A 76 12.00 -8.65 -2.07
N GLU A 77 13.07 -8.99 -1.35
CA GLU A 77 14.46 -8.94 -1.84
C GLU A 77 14.67 -9.74 -3.15
N GLY A 78 13.91 -10.83 -3.34
CA GLY A 78 13.92 -11.61 -4.57
C GLY A 78 13.26 -10.92 -5.77
N GLY A 79 12.59 -9.78 -5.54
CA GLY A 79 11.79 -9.08 -6.54
C GLY A 79 10.38 -9.67 -6.73
N ASP A 80 10.03 -10.70 -5.97
CA ASP A 80 8.70 -11.30 -5.96
C ASP A 80 7.68 -10.44 -5.21
N LEU A 81 6.42 -10.51 -5.64
CA LEU A 81 5.32 -9.80 -5.00
C LEU A 81 5.04 -10.38 -3.60
N ALA A 82 5.39 -9.64 -2.55
CA ALA A 82 5.15 -10.03 -1.17
C ALA A 82 3.73 -9.63 -0.70
N LEU A 83 3.30 -8.41 -1.04
CA LEU A 83 2.00 -7.88 -0.61
C LEU A 83 1.52 -6.83 -1.60
N ARG A 84 0.20 -6.73 -1.79
CA ARG A 84 -0.42 -5.61 -2.50
C ARG A 84 -1.60 -5.09 -1.69
N ALA A 85 -1.60 -3.79 -1.44
CA ALA A 85 -2.71 -3.07 -0.81
C ALA A 85 -3.21 -2.00 -1.79
N SER A 86 -4.53 -1.84 -1.94
CA SER A 86 -5.10 -0.84 -2.84
C SER A 86 -6.41 -0.29 -2.33
N ILE A 87 -6.61 1.01 -2.53
CA ILE A 87 -7.86 1.73 -2.27
C ILE A 87 -8.31 2.35 -3.58
N VAL A 88 -9.61 2.25 -3.85
CA VAL A 88 -10.25 2.96 -4.96
C VAL A 88 -11.35 3.81 -4.38
N PHE A 89 -11.27 5.11 -4.64
CA PHE A 89 -12.24 6.09 -4.17
C PHE A 89 -13.03 6.63 -5.36
N HIS A 90 -14.35 6.70 -5.19
CA HIS A 90 -15.29 7.20 -6.18
C HIS A 90 -16.26 8.15 -5.48
N VAL A 91 -16.56 9.26 -6.12
CA VAL A 91 -17.62 10.17 -5.69
C VAL A 91 -18.67 10.16 -6.78
N GLU A 92 -19.91 9.97 -6.35
CA GLU A 92 -21.08 10.08 -7.20
C GLU A 92 -21.90 11.25 -6.66
N GLU A 93 -21.95 12.36 -7.41
CA GLU A 93 -22.91 13.43 -7.11
C GLU A 93 -24.27 13.02 -7.66
N GLU A 94 -25.18 12.62 -6.76
CA GLU A 94 -26.60 12.61 -7.07
C GLU A 94 -27.02 14.07 -7.25
N ARG A 95 -27.14 14.52 -8.51
CA ARG A 95 -27.64 15.86 -8.80
C ARG A 95 -28.98 16.02 -8.11
N ASP A 96 -28.99 16.83 -7.05
CA ASP A 96 -30.19 17.26 -6.37
C ASP A 96 -31.04 18.01 -7.39
N SER A 97 -32.03 17.31 -7.93
CA SER A 97 -32.90 17.81 -8.99
C SER A 97 -33.89 18.83 -8.43
N PHE A 98 -33.40 19.96 -7.93
CA PHE A 98 -34.21 21.12 -7.57
C PHE A 98 -34.20 22.18 -8.67
N SER A 99 -34.43 21.73 -9.91
CA SER A 99 -34.86 22.62 -11.00
C SER A 99 -36.37 22.50 -11.22
N SER A 100 -37.16 22.46 -10.16
CA SER A 100 -38.63 22.34 -10.28
C SER A 100 -39.39 23.03 -9.14
N ARG A 101 -39.04 24.25 -8.75
CA ARG A 101 -39.98 25.12 -8.02
C ARG A 101 -39.91 26.58 -8.50
N SER A 102 -40.83 26.84 -9.44
CA SER A 102 -41.70 28.01 -9.48
C SER A 102 -41.11 29.32 -10.01
N SER A 103 -41.28 29.51 -11.32
CA SER A 103 -41.62 30.84 -11.86
C SER A 103 -43.09 31.14 -11.53
N PRO A 104 -43.35 32.13 -10.69
CA PRO A 104 -44.38 33.14 -10.96
C PRO A 104 -43.74 34.53 -10.71
N ASP A 105 -44.01 35.60 -11.45
CA ASP A 105 -45.30 36.05 -11.92
C ASP A 105 -45.10 37.09 -13.04
N SER A 106 -45.85 36.84 -14.11
CA SER A 106 -46.60 37.78 -14.95
C SER A 106 -46.06 39.17 -15.26
N HIS A 107 -45.76 39.33 -16.54
CA HIS A 107 -45.76 40.57 -17.30
C HIS A 107 -47.18 41.19 -17.33
N ALA A 108 -47.36 42.43 -16.86
CA ALA A 108 -48.22 43.50 -17.40
C ALA A 108 -48.55 44.57 -16.36
#